data_AF-A0A446ZIR3-F1
#
_entry.id   AF-A0A446ZIR3-F1
#
_cell.length_a   1.000
_cell.length_b   1.000
_cell.length_c   1.000
_cell.angle_alpha   90.00
_cell.angle_beta   90.00
_cell.angle_gamma   90.00
#
_symmetry.space_group_name_H-M   'P 1'
#
loop_
_entity.id
_entity.type
_entity.pdbx_description
1 polymer ?
#
loop_
_entity_poly.entity_id
_entity_poly.type
_entity_poly.pdbx_seq_one_letter_code
_entity_poly.pdbx_strand_id
1 'polypeptide(L)'
;MCANYKPIEKDRVHLLNLFEPTFEYKADIYPGYDCPLLFSNKGNIEWRQVKFGLIPTWKHDLKYSRYTYNARTETVATLPSFQHAWAKSQFALIPAEKIYEPRYVNGKAERWGIFREDGLPFTIAAIYESTVINGQQVRSMSMLTINADNHPFMGQFHKSEDEKRSIIVIPEEYREDWLNCKKEDADQFFFKMPLGEFKAEFLPKASS
;
A
#
# COMPACT_ATOMS: atom_id res chain seq x y z
N MET A 1 9.46 -4.77 4.44
CA MET A 1 8.52 -4.01 3.60
C MET A 1 7.52 -4.97 2.96
N CYS A 2 6.24 -4.59 2.94
CA CYS A 2 5.14 -5.39 2.39
C CYS A 2 5.28 -5.57 0.88
N ALA A 3 5.47 -6.80 0.40
CA ALA A 3 5.57 -7.12 -1.03
C ALA A 3 4.40 -7.96 -1.53
N ASN A 4 3.39 -8.19 -0.72
CA ASN A 4 2.23 -8.98 -1.09
C ASN A 4 1.02 -8.59 -0.24
N TYR A 5 -0.12 -8.38 -0.89
CA TYR A 5 -1.39 -8.13 -0.22
C TYR A 5 -2.53 -8.74 -1.02
N LYS A 6 -3.67 -8.93 -0.35
CA LYS A 6 -4.95 -9.23 -0.97
C LYS A 6 -5.76 -7.93 -1.02
N PRO A 7 -6.08 -7.41 -2.21
CA PRO A 7 -6.95 -6.23 -2.33
C PRO A 7 -8.34 -6.57 -1.79
N ILE A 8 -9.13 -5.54 -1.48
CA ILE A 8 -10.54 -5.71 -1.10
C ILE A 8 -11.27 -6.60 -2.11
N GLU A 9 -12.19 -7.45 -1.67
CA GLU A 9 -13.04 -8.20 -2.59
C GLU A 9 -14.15 -7.30 -3.14
N LYS A 10 -14.54 -7.51 -4.41
CA LYS A 10 -15.50 -6.64 -5.10
C LYS A 10 -16.84 -6.55 -4.38
N ASP A 11 -17.35 -7.67 -3.90
CA ASP A 11 -18.61 -7.76 -3.17
C ASP A 11 -18.52 -7.19 -1.75
N ARG A 12 -17.33 -6.85 -1.26
CA ARG A 12 -17.06 -6.30 0.08
C ARG A 12 -16.73 -4.82 0.09
N VAL A 13 -16.63 -4.16 -1.07
CA VAL A 13 -16.34 -2.71 -1.18
C VAL A 13 -17.33 -1.82 -0.45
N HIS A 14 -18.59 -2.25 -0.33
CA HIS A 14 -19.63 -1.55 0.41
C HIS A 14 -19.30 -1.41 1.91
N LEU A 15 -18.47 -2.31 2.47
CA LEU A 15 -17.99 -2.22 3.86
C LEU A 15 -17.04 -1.05 4.10
N LEU A 16 -16.50 -0.44 3.04
CA LEU A 16 -15.72 0.79 3.09
C LEU A 16 -16.51 2.03 2.64
N ASN A 17 -17.83 1.90 2.46
CA ASN A 17 -18.69 2.95 1.88
C ASN A 17 -18.26 3.35 0.46
N LEU A 18 -17.78 2.39 -0.34
CA LEU A 18 -17.32 2.60 -1.72
C LEU A 18 -18.25 1.92 -2.73
N PHE A 19 -18.32 2.49 -3.93
CA PHE A 19 -18.93 1.84 -5.09
C PHE A 19 -18.03 0.74 -5.66
N GLU A 20 -18.61 -0.20 -6.40
CA GLU A 20 -17.84 -1.27 -7.03
C GLU A 20 -16.92 -0.78 -8.17
N PRO A 21 -15.68 -1.29 -8.25
CA PRO A 21 -14.78 -0.98 -9.36
C PRO A 21 -15.24 -1.67 -10.66
N THR A 22 -15.15 -0.94 -11.77
CA THR A 22 -15.60 -1.41 -13.10
C THR A 22 -14.58 -2.28 -13.83
N PHE A 23 -13.55 -2.79 -13.14
CA PHE A 23 -12.47 -3.59 -13.72
C PHE A 23 -12.09 -4.75 -12.79
N GLU A 24 -11.50 -5.80 -13.35
CA GLU A 24 -11.04 -6.98 -12.61
C GLU A 24 -9.63 -6.81 -12.05
N TYR A 25 -9.34 -7.48 -10.95
CA TYR A 25 -8.00 -7.58 -10.37
C TYR A 25 -7.80 -8.92 -9.68
N LYS A 26 -6.54 -9.31 -9.51
CA LYS A 26 -6.17 -10.59 -8.91
C LYS A 26 -6.42 -10.58 -7.40
N ALA A 27 -6.75 -11.75 -6.84
CA ALA A 27 -6.92 -11.94 -5.40
C ALA A 27 -5.61 -11.83 -4.60
N ASP A 28 -4.45 -12.01 -5.23
CA ASP A 28 -3.14 -11.78 -4.64
C ASP A 28 -2.32 -10.85 -5.54
N ILE A 29 -1.85 -9.75 -4.97
CA ILE A 29 -1.10 -8.71 -5.66
C ILE A 29 0.36 -8.74 -5.22
N TYR A 30 1.27 -8.65 -6.19
CA TYR A 30 2.72 -8.61 -6.04
C TYR A 30 3.32 -7.46 -6.86
N PRO A 31 4.55 -6.99 -6.56
CA PRO A 31 5.20 -5.94 -7.32
C PRO A 31 5.19 -6.19 -8.83
N GLY A 32 4.78 -5.16 -9.58
CA GLY A 32 4.58 -5.18 -11.02
C GLY A 32 3.22 -5.65 -11.51
N TYR A 33 2.33 -6.10 -10.62
CA TYR A 33 0.96 -6.47 -10.98
C TYR A 33 0.09 -5.22 -11.12
N ASP A 34 -0.98 -5.33 -11.91
CA ASP A 34 -2.07 -4.37 -11.89
C ASP A 34 -2.94 -4.57 -10.64
N CYS A 35 -3.38 -3.47 -10.03
CA CYS A 35 -4.14 -3.48 -8.79
C CYS A 35 -5.11 -2.29 -8.72
N PRO A 36 -6.18 -2.39 -7.91
CA PRO A 36 -7.10 -1.29 -7.69
C PRO A 36 -6.50 -0.26 -6.73
N LEU A 37 -6.69 1.02 -7.04
CA LEU A 37 -6.30 2.14 -6.18
C LEU A 37 -7.40 3.20 -6.20
N LEU A 38 -7.64 3.84 -5.05
CA LEU A 38 -8.56 4.96 -4.90
C LEU A 38 -7.82 6.28 -4.96
N PHE A 39 -8.42 7.23 -5.67
CA PHE A 39 -7.92 8.59 -5.88
C PHE A 39 -9.02 9.57 -5.50
N SER A 40 -8.64 10.80 -5.14
CA SER A 40 -9.55 11.94 -5.21
C SER A 40 -9.39 12.66 -6.55
N ASN A 41 -10.52 12.92 -7.22
CA ASN A 41 -10.60 13.80 -8.37
C ASN A 41 -11.68 14.86 -8.11
N LYS A 42 -11.24 16.08 -7.80
CA LYS A 42 -12.13 17.21 -7.46
C LYS A 42 -13.14 16.86 -6.34
N GLY A 43 -12.68 16.14 -5.32
CA GLY A 43 -13.50 15.72 -4.18
C GLY A 43 -14.30 14.45 -4.39
N ASN A 44 -14.29 13.85 -5.60
CA ASN A 44 -14.91 12.55 -5.83
C ASN A 44 -13.88 11.44 -5.72
N ILE A 45 -14.23 10.38 -5.01
CA ILE A 45 -13.41 9.16 -4.95
C ILE A 45 -13.60 8.37 -6.25
N GLU A 46 -12.50 7.99 -6.87
CA GLU A 46 -12.51 7.22 -8.11
C GLU A 46 -11.57 6.02 -8.05
N TRP A 47 -12.03 4.88 -8.57
CA TRP A 47 -11.17 3.72 -8.81
C TRP A 47 -10.31 3.92 -10.05
N ARG A 48 -9.02 3.55 -9.95
CA ARG A 48 -8.19 3.28 -11.13
C ARG A 48 -7.40 2.00 -10.97
N GLN A 49 -7.20 1.32 -12.09
CA GLN A 49 -6.22 0.26 -12.20
C GLN A 49 -4.82 0.89 -12.35
N VAL A 50 -3.87 0.44 -11.52
CA VAL A 50 -2.48 0.93 -11.50
C VAL A 50 -1.48 -0.20 -11.34
N LYS A 51 -0.21 0.04 -11.67
CA LYS A 51 0.90 -0.86 -11.33
C LYS A 51 1.28 -0.74 -9.85
N PHE A 52 1.41 -1.87 -9.16
CA PHE A 52 2.02 -1.91 -7.82
C PHE A 52 3.55 -1.79 -7.94
N GLY A 53 4.08 -0.63 -7.57
CA GLY A 53 5.46 -0.23 -7.85
C GLY A 53 5.52 1.04 -8.67
N LEU A 54 5.91 2.15 -8.04
CA LEU A 54 5.86 3.48 -8.62
C LEU A 54 6.93 3.67 -9.72
N ILE A 55 6.50 4.04 -10.91
CA ILE A 55 7.37 4.31 -12.06
C ILE A 55 7.52 5.83 -12.18
N PRO A 56 8.70 6.40 -11.87
CA PRO A 56 8.90 7.83 -11.93
C PRO A 56 8.83 8.33 -13.38
N THR A 57 8.47 9.60 -13.56
CA THR A 57 8.22 10.20 -14.89
C THR A 57 9.40 10.12 -15.86
N TRP A 58 10.63 10.09 -15.34
CA TRP A 58 11.88 9.97 -16.11
C TRP A 58 12.25 8.53 -16.49
N LYS A 59 11.51 7.52 -16.00
CA LYS A 59 11.78 6.11 -16.27
C LYS A 59 10.67 5.50 -17.11
N HIS A 60 11.00 5.13 -18.35
CA HIS A 60 10.04 4.54 -19.29
C HIS A 60 10.16 3.00 -19.37
N ASP A 61 10.21 2.33 -18.21
CA ASP A 61 10.30 0.86 -18.13
C ASP A 61 9.34 0.32 -17.06
N LEU A 62 8.35 -0.47 -17.51
CA LEU A 62 7.36 -1.10 -16.62
C LEU A 62 7.99 -2.04 -15.59
N LYS A 63 9.14 -2.65 -15.88
CA LYS A 63 9.84 -3.55 -14.95
C LYS A 63 10.34 -2.80 -13.71
N TYR A 64 10.46 -1.47 -13.78
CA TYR A 64 10.92 -0.66 -12.66
C TYR A 64 9.99 -0.74 -11.44
N SER A 65 8.70 -1.03 -11.65
CA SER A 65 7.72 -1.29 -10.58
C SER A 65 8.15 -2.36 -9.57
N ARG A 66 9.04 -3.28 -9.94
CA ARG A 66 9.55 -4.31 -9.03
C ARG A 66 10.48 -3.78 -7.92
N TYR A 67 10.90 -2.51 -7.99
CA TYR A 67 11.89 -1.92 -7.08
C TYR A 67 11.32 -0.82 -6.18
N THR A 68 10.13 -0.31 -6.48
CA THR A 68 9.59 0.95 -5.91
C THR A 68 8.16 0.77 -5.39
N TYR A 69 7.84 -0.43 -4.90
CA TYR A 69 6.51 -0.80 -4.39
C TYR A 69 6.25 -0.36 -2.95
N ASN A 70 7.30 0.00 -2.19
CA ASN A 70 7.17 0.73 -0.92
C ASN A 70 8.02 2.00 -0.95
N ALA A 71 7.51 3.05 -0.31
CA ALA A 71 8.19 4.31 -0.07
C ALA A 71 8.27 4.55 1.44
N ARG A 72 9.47 4.88 1.92
CA ARG A 72 9.69 5.23 3.34
C ARG A 72 9.31 6.68 3.55
N THR A 73 8.49 6.99 4.54
CA THR A 73 8.07 8.37 4.82
C THR A 73 9.24 9.29 5.13
N GLU A 74 10.34 8.77 5.68
CA GLU A 74 11.54 9.53 6.01
C GLU A 74 12.32 10.02 4.78
N THR A 75 12.13 9.37 3.62
CA THR A 75 12.91 9.65 2.40
C THR A 75 12.06 9.87 1.15
N VAL A 76 10.74 9.73 1.26
CA VAL A 76 9.78 9.89 0.15
C VAL A 76 9.87 11.27 -0.51
N ALA A 77 10.20 12.31 0.26
CA ALA A 77 10.33 13.68 -0.23
C ALA A 77 11.63 13.96 -1.00
N THR A 78 12.65 13.10 -0.86
CA THR A 78 14.01 13.36 -1.38
C THR A 78 14.49 12.33 -2.40
N LEU A 79 13.98 11.10 -2.34
CA LEU A 79 14.40 10.06 -3.29
C LEU A 79 13.87 10.34 -4.70
N PRO A 80 14.71 10.28 -5.76
CA PRO A 80 14.32 10.59 -7.13
C PRO A 80 13.12 9.79 -7.67
N SER A 81 12.91 8.58 -7.14
CA SER A 81 11.80 7.72 -7.52
C SER A 81 10.45 8.25 -7.00
N PHE A 82 10.41 8.98 -5.88
CA PHE A 82 9.18 9.32 -5.17
C PHE A 82 8.94 10.83 -5.02
N GLN A 83 10.01 11.63 -5.01
CA GLN A 83 9.97 13.05 -4.67
C GLN A 83 8.95 13.86 -5.49
N HIS A 84 8.73 13.50 -6.76
CA HIS A 84 7.80 14.22 -7.62
C HIS A 84 6.34 13.96 -7.24
N ALA A 85 5.95 12.70 -7.05
CA ALA A 85 4.64 12.32 -6.55
C ALA A 85 4.36 12.97 -5.18
N TRP A 86 5.34 12.92 -4.28
CA TRP A 86 5.26 13.59 -2.98
C TRP A 86 5.10 15.10 -3.11
N ALA A 87 5.94 15.75 -3.92
CA ALA A 87 5.91 17.20 -4.13
C ALA A 87 4.57 17.71 -4.66
N LYS A 88 3.82 16.85 -5.36
CA LYS A 88 2.50 17.14 -5.93
C LYS A 88 1.32 16.68 -5.06
N SER A 89 1.58 16.16 -3.85
CA SER A 89 0.54 15.62 -2.96
C SER A 89 -0.31 14.54 -3.67
N GLN A 90 0.34 13.69 -4.47
CA GLN A 90 -0.33 12.60 -5.19
C GLN A 90 -0.62 11.43 -4.24
N PHE A 91 -1.54 11.65 -3.30
CA PHE A 91 -1.96 10.68 -2.30
C PHE A 91 -3.11 9.80 -2.80
N ALA A 92 -3.10 8.56 -2.35
CA ALA A 92 -4.07 7.53 -2.73
C ALA A 92 -4.30 6.56 -1.57
N LEU A 93 -5.38 5.78 -1.67
CA LEU A 93 -5.67 4.69 -0.74
C LEU A 93 -5.65 3.35 -1.46
N ILE A 94 -5.05 2.34 -0.84
CA ILE A 94 -5.12 0.95 -1.27
C ILE A 94 -6.11 0.22 -0.36
N PRO A 95 -7.31 -0.13 -0.85
CA PRO A 95 -8.24 -1.00 -0.12
C PRO A 95 -7.73 -2.45 -0.10
N ALA A 96 -7.65 -3.05 1.09
CA ALA A 96 -7.11 -4.39 1.28
C ALA A 96 -7.96 -5.20 2.27
N GLU A 97 -8.08 -6.50 2.03
CA GLU A 97 -8.56 -7.46 3.04
C GLU A 97 -7.41 -7.82 4.00
N LYS A 98 -6.19 -7.93 3.47
CA LYS A 98 -5.01 -8.33 4.23
C LYS A 98 -3.72 -7.96 3.53
N ILE A 99 -2.67 -7.73 4.32
CA ILE A 99 -1.29 -7.72 3.84
C ILE A 99 -0.59 -9.02 4.23
N TYR A 100 0.52 -9.33 3.60
CA TYR A 100 1.36 -10.46 3.97
C TYR A 100 2.76 -10.00 4.28
N GLU A 101 3.25 -10.37 5.45
CA GLU A 101 4.60 -10.09 5.88
C GLU A 101 5.35 -11.38 6.24
N PRO A 102 6.65 -11.48 5.92
CA PRO A 102 7.43 -12.64 6.31
C PRO A 102 7.70 -12.60 7.82
N ARG A 103 7.46 -13.69 8.53
CA ARG A 103 7.97 -13.91 9.89
C ARG A 103 9.09 -14.93 9.82
N TYR A 104 10.21 -14.67 10.48
CA TYR A 104 11.34 -15.62 10.46
C TYR A 104 11.27 -16.55 11.67
N VAL A 105 11.04 -17.84 11.41
CA VAL A 105 11.00 -18.90 12.41
C VAL A 105 12.10 -19.91 12.08
N ASN A 106 13.01 -20.15 13.02
CA ASN A 106 14.18 -21.03 12.83
C ASN A 106 14.98 -20.71 11.54
N GLY A 107 15.17 -19.41 11.26
CA GLY A 107 15.91 -18.93 10.09
C GLY A 107 15.16 -19.01 8.75
N LYS A 108 13.93 -19.53 8.72
CA LYS A 108 13.11 -19.63 7.50
C LYS A 108 12.03 -18.56 7.46
N ALA A 109 11.82 -17.98 6.29
CA ALA A 109 10.75 -17.02 6.05
C ALA A 109 9.40 -17.75 5.91
N GLU A 110 8.52 -17.56 6.87
CA GLU A 110 7.13 -17.98 6.81
C GLU A 110 6.27 -16.82 6.33
N ARG A 111 5.25 -17.12 5.51
CA ARG A 111 4.29 -16.12 5.04
C ARG A 111 3.14 -15.99 6.05
N TRP A 112 3.00 -14.82 6.65
CA TRP A 112 1.94 -14.53 7.60
C TRP A 112 1.01 -13.47 7.03
N GLY A 113 -0.30 -13.71 7.10
CA GLY A 113 -1.31 -12.71 6.73
C GLY A 113 -1.67 -11.85 7.92
N ILE A 114 -1.73 -10.53 7.72
CA ILE A 114 -2.12 -9.54 8.73
C ILE A 114 -3.40 -8.86 8.24
N PHE A 115 -4.42 -8.86 9.10
CA PHE A 115 -5.76 -8.36 8.80
C PHE A 115 -6.49 -7.93 10.07
N ARG A 116 -7.58 -7.17 9.90
CA ARG A 116 -8.36 -6.70 11.03
C ARG A 116 -9.00 -7.86 11.80
N GLU A 117 -9.00 -7.76 13.12
CA GLU A 117 -9.59 -8.76 14.03
C GLU A 117 -11.10 -8.90 13.79
N ASP A 118 -11.77 -7.79 13.51
CA ASP A 118 -13.21 -7.70 13.23
C ASP A 118 -13.60 -8.24 11.83
N GLY A 119 -12.63 -8.64 11.02
CA GLY A 119 -12.85 -9.17 9.68
C GLY A 119 -13.29 -8.12 8.66
N LEU A 120 -13.21 -6.82 8.95
CA LEU A 120 -13.46 -5.75 7.98
C LEU A 120 -12.24 -5.49 7.08
N PRO A 121 -12.45 -5.01 5.84
CA PRO A 121 -11.37 -4.47 5.03
C PRO A 121 -10.82 -3.16 5.63
N PHE A 122 -9.65 -2.73 5.16
CA PHE A 122 -9.00 -1.49 5.59
C PHE A 122 -8.32 -0.78 4.43
N THR A 123 -7.91 0.47 4.66
CA THR A 123 -7.25 1.31 3.66
C THR A 123 -5.82 1.62 4.05
N ILE A 124 -4.90 1.48 3.09
CA ILE A 124 -3.47 1.72 3.28
C ILE A 124 -3.08 3.02 2.57
N ALA A 125 -2.28 3.86 3.22
CA ALA A 125 -1.75 5.08 2.64
C ALA A 125 -0.78 4.77 1.49
N ALA A 126 -0.95 5.45 0.37
CA ALA A 126 -0.09 5.31 -0.80
C ALA A 126 0.18 6.65 -1.47
N ILE A 127 1.23 6.68 -2.28
CA ILE A 127 1.45 7.72 -3.29
C ILE A 127 1.32 7.12 -4.68
N TYR A 128 0.95 7.93 -5.66
CA TYR A 128 0.84 7.51 -7.05
C TYR A 128 1.62 8.40 -8.00
N GLU A 129 1.94 7.86 -9.17
CA GLU A 129 2.50 8.60 -10.30
C GLU A 129 1.77 8.26 -11.60
N SER A 130 1.68 9.22 -12.52
CA SER A 130 1.20 9.03 -13.88
C SER A 130 2.28 9.44 -14.87
N THR A 131 2.70 8.52 -15.73
CA THR A 131 3.66 8.75 -16.81
C THR A 131 3.11 8.25 -18.15
N VAL A 132 3.82 8.53 -19.24
CA VAL A 132 3.53 7.99 -20.57
C VAL A 132 4.68 7.06 -20.97
N ILE A 133 4.34 5.83 -21.35
CA ILE A 133 5.28 4.82 -21.83
C ILE A 133 4.73 4.29 -23.15
N ASN A 134 5.51 4.40 -24.22
CA ASN A 134 5.12 3.98 -25.57
C ASN A 134 3.75 4.57 -26.02
N GLY A 135 3.51 5.85 -25.71
CA GLY A 135 2.27 6.55 -26.05
C GLY A 135 1.06 6.21 -25.19
N GLN A 136 1.20 5.32 -24.20
CA GLN A 136 0.11 4.95 -23.29
C GLN A 136 0.31 5.56 -21.91
N GLN A 137 -0.76 6.07 -21.32
CA GLN A 137 -0.76 6.50 -19.93
C GLN A 137 -0.59 5.29 -19.02
N VAL A 138 0.43 5.34 -18.16
CA VAL A 138 0.70 4.34 -17.13
C VAL A 138 0.58 5.01 -15.78
N ARG A 139 -0.35 4.51 -14.96
CA ARG A 139 -0.45 4.87 -13.55
C ARG A 139 0.23 3.81 -12.71
N SER A 140 0.89 4.23 -11.65
CA SER A 140 1.62 3.36 -10.74
C SER A 140 1.56 3.91 -9.32
N MET A 141 1.75 3.04 -8.33
CA MET A 141 1.65 3.42 -6.92
C MET A 141 2.75 2.81 -6.06
N SER A 142 2.98 3.40 -4.89
CA SER A 142 3.86 2.87 -3.85
C SER A 142 3.16 2.95 -2.50
N MET A 143 3.21 1.87 -1.72
CA MET A 143 2.75 1.86 -0.34
C MET A 143 3.64 2.76 0.52
N LEU A 144 3.06 3.65 1.30
CA LEU A 144 3.82 4.38 2.30
C LEU A 144 4.08 3.48 3.51
N THR A 145 5.30 3.55 4.02
CA THR A 145 5.74 2.79 5.19
C THR A 145 6.40 3.69 6.22
N ILE A 146 6.26 3.33 7.49
CA ILE A 146 6.91 3.97 8.64
C ILE A 146 7.79 2.96 9.37
N ASN A 147 8.74 3.46 10.17
CA ASN A 147 9.55 2.61 11.05
C ASN A 147 8.67 1.87 12.07
N ALA A 148 9.00 0.61 12.33
CA ALA A 148 8.26 -0.26 13.24
C ALA A 148 9.18 -1.03 14.21
N ASP A 149 10.42 -0.59 14.42
CA ASP A 149 11.40 -1.33 15.24
C ASP A 149 10.89 -1.51 16.67
N ASN A 150 10.25 -0.47 17.22
CA ASN A 150 9.68 -0.46 18.57
C ASN A 150 8.17 -0.78 18.59
N HIS A 151 7.61 -1.31 17.50
CA HIS A 151 6.18 -1.62 17.43
C HIS A 151 5.92 -3.04 17.94
N PRO A 152 5.11 -3.25 19.01
CA PRO A 152 5.01 -4.56 19.65
C PRO A 152 4.37 -5.64 18.75
N PHE A 153 3.45 -5.25 17.85
CA PHE A 153 2.91 -6.16 16.85
C PHE A 153 3.80 -6.28 15.59
N MET A 154 3.97 -5.18 14.85
CA MET A 154 4.70 -5.18 13.57
C MET A 154 6.20 -5.48 13.66
N GLY A 155 6.84 -5.24 14.80
CA GLY A 155 8.26 -5.56 15.02
C GLY A 155 8.56 -7.06 15.01
N GLN A 156 7.54 -7.92 15.05
CA GLN A 156 7.68 -9.37 14.99
C GLN A 156 7.95 -9.91 13.57
N PHE A 157 7.76 -9.10 12.53
CA PHE A 157 7.93 -9.49 11.13
C PHE A 157 9.29 -9.05 10.56
N HIS A 158 9.64 -9.54 9.37
CA HIS A 158 10.96 -9.41 8.73
C HIS A 158 12.13 -10.06 9.48
N LYS A 159 13.31 -10.14 8.84
CA LYS A 159 14.52 -10.66 9.50
C LYS A 159 14.91 -9.77 10.66
N SER A 160 15.52 -10.34 11.70
CA SER A 160 15.94 -9.59 12.89
C SER A 160 16.95 -8.48 12.60
N GLU A 161 17.77 -8.64 11.56
CA GLU A 161 18.81 -7.69 11.17
C GLU A 161 18.31 -6.57 10.24
N ASP A 162 17.10 -6.73 9.69
CA ASP A 162 16.48 -5.73 8.85
C ASP A 162 15.70 -4.73 9.72
N GLU A 163 15.79 -3.45 9.38
CA GLU A 163 14.88 -2.42 9.90
C GLU A 163 13.41 -2.86 9.71
N LYS A 164 12.64 -2.82 10.79
CA LYS A 164 11.22 -3.16 10.77
C LYS A 164 10.43 -2.01 10.18
N ARG A 165 9.54 -2.34 9.25
CA ARG A 165 8.64 -1.36 8.62
C ARG A 165 7.21 -1.83 8.78
N SER A 166 6.30 -0.88 8.90
CA SER A 166 4.87 -1.13 8.82
C SER A 166 4.26 -0.27 7.72
N ILE A 167 3.18 -0.76 7.13
CA ILE A 167 2.26 0.07 6.34
C ILE A 167 1.62 1.14 7.23
N ILE A 168 1.06 2.17 6.61
CA ILE A 168 0.22 3.15 7.30
C ILE A 168 -1.24 2.81 7.00
N VAL A 169 -2.00 2.42 8.02
CA VAL A 169 -3.45 2.22 7.90
C VAL A 169 -4.13 3.57 8.09
N ILE A 170 -4.92 4.01 7.11
CA ILE A 170 -5.73 5.23 7.21
C ILE A 170 -7.10 4.85 7.76
N PRO A 171 -7.48 5.33 8.97
CA PRO A 171 -8.82 5.15 9.53
C PRO A 171 -9.91 5.75 8.64
N GLU A 172 -11.15 5.30 8.82
CA GLU A 172 -12.28 5.70 7.98
C GLU A 172 -12.50 7.21 7.97
N GLU A 173 -12.49 7.81 9.15
CA GLU A 173 -12.69 9.24 9.37
C GLU A 173 -11.64 10.12 8.70
N TYR A 174 -10.47 9.58 8.35
CA TYR A 174 -9.36 10.32 7.73
C TYR A 174 -9.16 9.99 6.24
N ARG A 175 -9.99 9.14 5.63
CA ARG A 175 -9.80 8.72 4.23
C ARG A 175 -9.89 9.90 3.26
N GLU A 176 -10.91 10.75 3.42
CA GLU A 176 -11.09 11.93 2.58
C GLU A 176 -10.01 12.98 2.82
N ASP A 177 -9.66 13.21 4.09
CA ASP A 177 -8.60 14.15 4.46
C ASP A 177 -7.27 13.72 3.85
N TRP A 178 -6.87 12.45 4.01
CA TRP A 178 -5.65 11.91 3.40
C TRP A 178 -5.61 12.09 1.88
N LEU A 179 -6.72 11.80 1.20
CA LEU A 179 -6.80 11.91 -0.27
C LEU A 179 -6.71 13.37 -0.78
N ASN A 180 -6.96 14.35 0.09
CA ASN A 180 -7.01 15.77 -0.29
C ASN A 180 -5.98 16.65 0.44
N CYS A 181 -5.21 16.10 1.39
CA CYS A 181 -4.24 16.87 2.16
C CYS A 181 -3.07 17.35 1.29
N LYS A 182 -2.31 18.32 1.82
CA LYS A 182 -1.04 18.74 1.22
C LYS A 182 0.10 17.92 1.81
N LYS A 183 1.20 17.83 1.07
CA LYS A 183 2.39 17.10 1.52
C LYS A 183 2.97 17.65 2.83
N GLU A 184 2.75 18.93 3.11
CA GLU A 184 3.15 19.60 4.35
C GLU A 184 2.38 19.07 5.57
N ASP A 185 1.17 18.53 5.38
CA ASP A 185 0.30 18.01 6.43
C ASP A 185 0.27 16.48 6.50
N ALA A 186 0.97 15.80 5.58
CA ALA A 186 0.85 14.37 5.39
C ALA A 186 1.35 13.55 6.59
N ASP A 187 2.26 14.10 7.39
CA ASP A 187 2.82 13.46 8.58
C ASP A 187 1.79 13.25 9.70
N GLN A 188 0.73 14.06 9.73
CA GLN A 188 -0.41 13.91 10.64
C GLN A 188 -1.12 12.57 10.45
N PHE A 189 -1.00 11.95 9.28
CA PHE A 189 -1.61 10.67 8.93
C PHE A 189 -0.66 9.47 9.09
N PHE A 190 0.56 9.66 9.59
CA PHE A 190 1.55 8.58 9.75
C PHE A 190 1.27 7.72 10.99
N PHE A 191 0.07 7.15 11.02
CA PHE A 191 -0.42 6.32 12.11
C PHE A 191 0.35 5.00 12.18
N LYS A 192 0.76 4.64 13.40
CA LYS A 192 1.19 3.28 13.71
C LYS A 192 -0.01 2.34 13.66
N MET A 193 0.22 1.10 13.26
CA MET A 193 -0.84 0.09 13.25
C MET A 193 -1.43 -0.06 14.67
N PRO A 194 -2.75 0.07 14.85
CA PRO A 194 -3.35 0.02 16.18
C PRO A 194 -3.15 -1.35 16.84
N LEU A 195 -2.90 -1.33 18.15
CA LEU A 195 -2.74 -2.56 18.94
C LEU A 195 -4.11 -3.15 19.27
N GLY A 196 -4.26 -4.45 19.09
CA GLY A 196 -5.51 -5.17 19.37
C GLY A 196 -6.57 -5.12 18.27
N GLU A 197 -6.38 -4.30 17.23
CA GLU A 197 -7.28 -4.23 16.06
C GLU A 197 -6.89 -5.16 14.92
N PHE A 198 -5.65 -5.64 14.89
CA PHE A 198 -5.13 -6.53 13.86
C PHE A 198 -4.58 -7.82 14.47
N LYS A 199 -4.78 -8.92 13.76
CA LYS A 199 -4.14 -10.21 14.05
C LYS A 199 -3.29 -10.68 12.88
N ALA A 200 -2.44 -11.66 13.18
CA ALA A 200 -1.63 -12.34 12.19
C ALA A 200 -1.81 -13.85 12.27
N GLU A 201 -1.92 -14.48 11.10
CA GLU A 201 -2.04 -15.93 10.98
C GLU A 201 -1.02 -16.47 9.96
N PHE A 202 -0.48 -17.66 10.22
CA PHE A 202 0.39 -18.35 9.27
C PHE A 202 -0.44 -18.81 8.06
N LEU A 203 -0.19 -18.20 6.90
CA LEU A 203 -0.91 -18.44 5.65
C LEU A 203 0.10 -18.77 4.54
N PRO A 204 0.63 -20.01 4.50
CA PRO A 204 1.57 -20.42 3.47
C PRO A 204 0.92 -20.28 2.09
N LYS A 205 1.74 -20.04 1.06
CA LYS A 205 1.23 -20.13 -0.31
C LYS A 205 0.77 -21.57 -0.55
N ALA A 206 -0.36 -21.73 -1.25
CA ALA A 206 -0.76 -23.03 -1.74
C ALA A 206 0.40 -23.61 -2.57
N SER A 207 0.76 -24.87 -2.30
CA SER A 207 1.70 -25.60 -3.12
C SER A 207 1.11 -25.69 -4.53
N SER A 208 1.81 -25.09 -5.50
CA SER A 208 1.49 -25.22 -6.92
C SER A 208 1.73 -26.64 -7.41
#